data_AF-A0AAN3A4Z3-F1
#
_entry.id   AF-A0AAN3A4Z3-F1
#
_cell.length_a   1.000
_cell.length_b   1.000
_cell.length_c   1.000
_cell.angle_alpha   90.00
_cell.angle_beta   90.00
_cell.angle_gamma   90.00
#
_symmetry.space_group_name_H-M   'P 1'
#
loop_
_entity.id
_entity.type
_entity.pdbx_description
1 polymer ?
#
loop_
_entity_poly.entity_id
_entity_poly.type
_entity_poly.pdbx_seq_one_letter_code
_entity_poly.pdbx_strand_id
1 'polypeptide(L)'
;MNGIASGLIIASCVFYSCTSRTGEISPVHEQQTDSLSQDTIVQPEVKPVNKKLTAEQIEISKDLLYDQYTLEDTYPYKDTTRQFQWDKIKERLALLENIQLQPSTWAILQNYKNRNGEAPLVRSFKRNAYGRVADTLGIERYQSVPLYLLTDTLVPERYGQDGELTRFIEDGEKFIKAEPMFTGDEWMIPKKYVKVIGDTIVFNKAVFVDRHNQNIASLERSGKGQWVVRSMNPSTTGRHLPPYAQETPLGMFVLQEKKVKMVFLKDGSKETGGYAPYASRFTDGAYIHGVPVNAPRKTQIEYSPSLGTTPRSHMCVRNATSHAKFIYDWAPVNETIIFVLE
;
A
#
# COMPACT_ATOMS: atom_id res chain seq x y z
N MET A 1 -57.62 44.52 0.23
CA MET A 1 -58.19 43.30 -0.39
C MET A 1 -57.73 42.14 0.47
N ASN A 2 -58.46 41.83 1.56
CA ASN A 2 -59.58 40.87 1.65
C ASN A 2 -59.13 39.46 1.22
N GLY A 3 -59.24 38.38 2.00
CA GLY A 3 -59.92 38.13 3.28
C GLY A 3 -59.41 36.81 3.91
N ILE A 4 -59.49 36.66 5.25
CA ILE A 4 -60.53 35.93 6.03
C ILE A 4 -60.13 34.44 6.23
N ALA A 5 -59.61 34.06 7.41
CA ALA A 5 -60.28 33.50 8.61
C ALA A 5 -60.39 31.95 8.53
N SER A 6 -60.39 31.11 9.56
CA SER A 6 -60.56 31.12 11.01
C SER A 6 -59.79 29.87 11.53
N GLY A 7 -59.32 29.73 12.77
CA GLY A 7 -60.09 29.78 13.99
C GLY A 7 -59.22 29.51 15.22
N LEU A 8 -59.61 30.19 16.28
CA LEU A 8 -59.08 30.23 17.64
C LEU A 8 -59.67 29.07 18.49
N ILE A 9 -59.05 28.79 19.65
CA ILE A 9 -59.65 28.65 21.01
C ILE A 9 -58.67 27.79 21.86
N ILE A 10 -57.85 28.40 22.74
CA ILE A 10 -58.05 28.66 24.20
C ILE A 10 -57.90 27.35 25.01
N ALA A 11 -57.09 27.20 26.06
CA ALA A 11 -56.95 27.98 27.31
C ALA A 11 -55.71 27.43 28.08
N SER A 12 -54.75 28.24 28.55
CA SER A 12 -54.68 28.91 29.87
C SER A 12 -54.65 27.94 31.06
N CYS A 13 -53.82 28.04 32.12
CA CYS A 13 -52.95 29.10 32.62
C CYS A 13 -52.27 28.59 33.94
N VAL A 14 -51.09 29.10 34.34
CA VAL A 14 -50.79 29.77 35.65
C VAL A 14 -50.96 28.94 36.96
N PHE A 15 -50.18 29.01 38.03
CA PHE A 15 -48.94 29.66 38.47
C PHE A 15 -48.74 29.24 39.96
N TYR A 16 -47.50 29.31 40.46
CA TYR A 16 -47.13 29.65 41.86
C TYR A 16 -47.48 28.62 42.98
N SER A 17 -46.76 28.48 44.10
CA SER A 17 -45.65 29.24 44.68
C SER A 17 -44.94 28.40 45.76
N CYS A 18 -43.75 28.87 46.16
CA CYS A 18 -42.92 28.45 47.29
C CYS A 18 -43.63 28.52 48.67
N THR A 19 -43.13 27.76 49.66
CA THR A 19 -42.62 28.35 50.93
C THR A 19 -41.90 27.33 51.83
N SER A 20 -40.86 27.85 52.48
CA SER A 20 -39.93 27.30 53.48
C SER A 20 -40.54 27.09 54.87
N ARG A 21 -39.94 26.22 55.70
CA ARG A 21 -39.69 26.50 57.14
C ARG A 21 -38.69 25.52 57.81
N THR A 22 -37.91 26.11 58.70
CA THR A 22 -36.82 25.63 59.58
C THR A 22 -37.29 24.88 60.83
N GLY A 23 -36.40 24.06 61.44
CA GLY A 23 -36.53 23.53 62.81
C GLY A 23 -35.28 22.76 63.29
N GLU A 24 -34.88 23.01 64.54
CA GLU A 24 -33.58 22.76 65.21
C GLU A 24 -33.37 21.38 65.91
N ILE A 25 -32.10 20.94 65.96
CA ILE A 25 -31.25 20.34 67.05
C ILE A 25 -31.71 19.12 67.91
N SER A 26 -30.97 17.98 67.73
CA SER A 26 -30.40 16.89 68.62
C SER A 26 -30.94 16.55 70.04
N PRO A 27 -30.80 15.31 70.63
CA PRO A 27 -29.58 14.45 70.64
C PRO A 27 -29.64 12.89 70.80
N VAL A 28 -28.51 12.23 70.47
CA VAL A 28 -27.77 11.10 71.16
C VAL A 28 -28.29 9.64 71.29
N HIS A 29 -27.39 8.71 70.88
CA HIS A 29 -27.17 7.25 71.19
C HIS A 29 -28.28 6.23 70.81
N GLU A 30 -28.02 5.01 70.31
CA GLU A 30 -26.91 4.06 70.48
C GLU A 30 -26.98 2.94 69.39
N GLN A 31 -25.82 2.33 69.07
CA GLN A 31 -25.53 0.97 68.50
C GLN A 31 -26.65 0.19 67.75
N GLN A 32 -26.45 -0.46 66.59
CA GLN A 32 -25.39 -1.36 66.14
C GLN A 32 -25.82 -1.85 64.74
N THR A 33 -24.94 -1.99 63.74
CA THR A 33 -24.80 -3.22 62.92
C THR A 33 -23.80 -3.04 61.78
N ASP A 34 -23.09 -4.13 61.60
CA ASP A 34 -21.97 -4.44 60.71
C ASP A 34 -22.35 -4.33 59.22
N SER A 35 -21.54 -3.65 58.41
CA SER A 35 -21.62 -3.75 56.97
C SER A 35 -20.24 -3.61 56.34
N LEU A 36 -19.67 -4.78 56.06
CA LEU A 36 -18.51 -5.07 55.22
C LEU A 36 -18.34 -4.06 54.07
N SER A 37 -17.21 -3.36 54.10
CA SER A 37 -16.70 -2.60 52.96
C SER A 37 -16.44 -3.56 51.80
N GLN A 38 -17.27 -3.50 50.76
CA GLN A 38 -16.95 -4.12 49.48
C GLN A 38 -15.82 -3.33 48.82
N ASP A 39 -14.61 -3.87 48.94
CA ASP A 39 -13.50 -3.50 48.06
C ASP A 39 -13.92 -3.78 46.61
N THR A 40 -14.22 -2.71 45.88
CA THR A 40 -14.38 -2.78 44.43
C THR A 40 -13.00 -3.01 43.84
N ILE A 41 -12.66 -4.27 43.63
CA ILE A 41 -11.49 -4.66 42.84
C ILE A 41 -11.76 -4.19 41.41
N VAL A 42 -11.22 -3.01 41.07
CA VAL A 42 -11.09 -2.57 39.69
C VAL A 42 -10.15 -3.56 39.02
N GLN A 43 -10.70 -4.54 38.31
CA GLN A 43 -9.89 -5.34 37.41
C GLN A 43 -9.32 -4.39 36.35
N PRO A 44 -7.99 -4.30 36.19
CA PRO A 44 -7.43 -3.57 35.08
C PRO A 44 -7.92 -4.25 33.80
N GLU A 45 -8.65 -3.51 32.95
CA GLU A 45 -8.93 -3.93 31.58
C GLU A 45 -7.58 -4.21 30.90
N VAL A 46 -7.23 -5.48 30.80
CA VAL A 46 -6.09 -5.93 30.01
C VAL A 46 -6.48 -5.66 28.55
N LYS A 47 -6.09 -4.50 28.02
CA LYS A 47 -6.18 -4.23 26.58
C LYS A 47 -5.60 -5.43 25.86
N PRO A 48 -6.32 -6.08 24.93
CA PRO A 48 -5.80 -7.23 24.24
C PRO A 48 -4.53 -6.81 23.52
N VAL A 49 -3.39 -7.32 24.00
CA VAL A 49 -2.11 -7.15 23.29
C VAL A 49 -2.29 -7.94 22.00
N ASN A 50 -2.56 -7.24 20.91
CA ASN A 50 -2.62 -7.83 19.58
C ASN A 50 -1.25 -8.45 19.28
N LYS A 51 -1.11 -9.75 19.56
CA LYS A 51 0.11 -10.49 19.32
C LYS A 51 0.45 -10.41 17.84
N LYS A 52 1.61 -9.83 17.53
CA LYS A 52 2.14 -9.77 16.17
C LYS A 52 2.28 -11.19 15.62
N LEU A 53 1.84 -11.40 14.38
CA LEU A 53 2.03 -12.64 13.66
C LEU A 53 3.48 -12.76 13.20
N THR A 54 4.06 -13.95 13.34
CA THR A 54 5.33 -14.32 12.71
C THR A 54 5.07 -15.00 11.35
N ALA A 55 6.12 -15.18 10.54
CA ALA A 55 6.01 -15.83 9.23
C ALA A 55 5.48 -17.27 9.34
N GLU A 56 5.86 -18.00 10.38
CA GLU A 56 5.44 -19.39 10.64
C GLU A 56 3.94 -19.51 10.92
N GLN A 57 3.33 -18.42 11.40
CA GLN A 57 1.90 -18.34 11.68
C GLN A 57 1.07 -17.96 10.45
N ILE A 58 1.71 -17.69 9.31
CA ILE A 58 1.02 -17.43 8.05
C ILE A 58 0.73 -18.76 7.35
N GLU A 59 -0.57 -19.00 7.17
CA GLU A 59 -1.11 -20.13 6.43
C GLU A 59 -1.39 -19.69 5.00
N ILE A 60 -0.85 -20.44 4.04
CA ILE A 60 -1.08 -20.22 2.62
C ILE A 60 -1.73 -21.48 2.04
N SER A 61 -2.93 -21.34 1.48
CA SER A 61 -3.62 -22.36 0.71
C SER A 61 -3.71 -21.98 -0.77
N LYS A 62 -4.15 -22.89 -1.64
CA LYS A 62 -4.27 -22.66 -3.09
C LYS A 62 -5.71 -22.87 -3.53
N ASP A 63 -6.27 -21.87 -4.19
CA ASP A 63 -7.58 -21.90 -4.84
C ASP A 63 -7.53 -20.87 -5.99
N LEU A 64 -6.99 -21.32 -7.12
CA LEU A 64 -6.62 -20.46 -8.23
C LEU A 64 -7.88 -19.92 -8.93
N LEU A 65 -7.93 -18.60 -9.11
CA LEU A 65 -8.91 -17.94 -9.97
C LEU A 65 -8.42 -17.85 -11.42
N TYR A 66 -7.12 -18.05 -11.64
CA TYR A 66 -6.48 -18.12 -12.94
C TYR A 66 -5.44 -19.24 -12.93
N ASP A 67 -5.59 -20.20 -13.84
CA ASP A 67 -4.82 -21.45 -13.87
C ASP A 67 -3.99 -21.64 -15.17
N GLN A 68 -4.20 -20.81 -16.20
CA GLN A 68 -3.47 -20.92 -17.46
C GLN A 68 -1.99 -20.52 -17.28
N TYR A 69 -1.06 -21.37 -17.76
CA TYR A 69 0.39 -21.20 -17.58
C TYR A 69 0.84 -21.25 -16.11
N THR A 70 0.09 -21.92 -15.25
CA THR A 70 0.46 -22.09 -13.84
C THR A 70 1.79 -22.82 -13.71
N LEU A 71 2.62 -22.35 -12.78
CA LEU A 71 3.86 -23.00 -12.39
C LEU A 71 3.63 -23.85 -11.13
N GLU A 72 4.35 -24.96 -11.04
CA GLU A 72 4.51 -25.69 -9.78
C GLU A 72 5.25 -24.83 -8.74
N ASP A 73 5.19 -25.21 -7.46
CA ASP A 73 5.92 -24.50 -6.39
C ASP A 73 7.42 -24.43 -6.68
N THR A 74 7.94 -25.52 -7.22
CA THR A 74 9.32 -25.72 -7.62
C THR A 74 9.32 -26.34 -9.01
N TYR A 75 10.06 -25.75 -9.95
CA TYR A 75 10.02 -26.12 -11.36
C TYR A 75 11.41 -26.06 -12.02
N PRO A 76 11.69 -26.93 -13.01
CA PRO A 76 12.98 -26.95 -13.68
C PRO A 76 13.21 -25.71 -14.54
N TYR A 77 14.44 -25.21 -14.58
CA TYR A 77 14.87 -24.15 -15.48
C TYR A 77 16.30 -24.38 -15.94
N LYS A 78 16.47 -24.82 -17.19
CA LYS A 78 17.77 -25.23 -17.76
C LYS A 78 18.45 -26.28 -16.88
N ASP A 79 19.66 -25.99 -16.41
CA ASP A 79 20.51 -26.77 -15.52
C ASP A 79 20.30 -26.44 -14.03
N THR A 80 19.28 -25.65 -13.71
CA THR A 80 18.92 -25.28 -12.34
C THR A 80 17.42 -25.47 -12.07
N THR A 81 17.00 -25.12 -10.87
CA THR A 81 15.62 -25.18 -10.40
C THR A 81 15.21 -23.79 -9.93
N ARG A 82 13.94 -23.47 -10.13
CA ARG A 82 13.31 -22.25 -9.63
C ARG A 82 12.16 -22.58 -8.73
N GLN A 83 11.80 -21.62 -7.89
CA GLN A 83 10.71 -21.81 -6.94
C GLN A 83 10.00 -20.49 -6.65
N PHE A 84 8.79 -20.60 -6.12
CA PHE A 84 8.19 -19.50 -5.37
C PHE A 84 8.85 -19.42 -3.99
N GLN A 85 9.34 -18.25 -3.61
CA GLN A 85 10.01 -18.03 -2.33
C GLN A 85 8.98 -17.91 -1.19
N TRP A 86 8.29 -19.01 -0.88
CA TRP A 86 7.18 -19.02 0.07
C TRP A 86 7.54 -18.50 1.46
N ASP A 87 8.77 -18.76 1.94
CA ASP A 87 9.23 -18.24 3.23
C ASP A 87 9.28 -16.71 3.23
N LYS A 88 9.89 -16.11 2.20
CA LYS A 88 9.91 -14.65 2.01
C LYS A 88 8.50 -14.09 1.83
N ILE A 89 7.63 -14.78 1.09
CA ILE A 89 6.22 -14.37 0.93
C ILE A 89 5.52 -14.35 2.30
N LYS A 90 5.68 -15.38 3.12
CA LYS A 90 5.12 -15.44 4.48
C LYS A 90 5.64 -14.31 5.38
N GLU A 91 6.93 -14.00 5.33
CA GLU A 91 7.50 -12.85 6.07
C GLU A 91 6.83 -11.53 5.68
N ARG A 92 6.61 -11.30 4.38
CA ARG A 92 5.96 -10.08 3.88
C ARG A 92 4.47 -10.03 4.19
N LEU A 93 3.78 -11.17 4.18
CA LEU A 93 2.39 -11.26 4.61
C LEU A 93 2.25 -11.04 6.12
N ALA A 94 3.16 -11.57 6.94
CA ALA A 94 3.20 -11.30 8.37
C ALA A 94 3.40 -9.81 8.64
N LEU A 95 4.31 -9.15 7.91
CA LEU A 95 4.43 -7.69 7.94
C LEU A 95 3.10 -7.00 7.60
N LEU A 96 2.45 -7.37 6.49
CA LEU A 96 1.19 -6.77 6.04
C LEU A 96 0.05 -6.95 7.05
N GLU A 97 -0.08 -8.13 7.65
CA GLU A 97 -1.04 -8.38 8.73
C GLU A 97 -0.73 -7.47 9.94
N ASN A 98 0.53 -7.40 10.34
CA ASN A 98 0.94 -6.68 11.53
C ASN A 98 0.76 -5.16 11.44
N ILE A 99 1.06 -4.56 10.28
CA ILE A 99 0.90 -3.11 10.10
C ILE A 99 -0.57 -2.69 10.05
N GLN A 100 -1.49 -3.62 9.81
CA GLN A 100 -2.94 -3.39 9.76
C GLN A 100 -3.65 -3.78 11.06
N LEU A 101 -2.94 -4.27 12.08
CA LEU A 101 -3.53 -4.64 13.39
C LEU A 101 -4.14 -3.44 14.13
N GLN A 102 -3.65 -2.24 13.85
CA GLN A 102 -4.16 -0.99 14.39
C GLN A 102 -4.70 -0.14 13.24
N PRO A 103 -5.88 0.49 13.40
CA PRO A 103 -6.37 1.47 12.44
C PRO A 103 -5.29 2.51 12.17
N SER A 104 -4.98 2.70 10.90
CA SER A 104 -3.94 3.62 10.44
C SER A 104 -4.48 4.37 9.24
N THR A 105 -4.25 5.68 9.19
CA THR A 105 -4.44 6.42 7.95
C THR A 105 -3.31 6.06 6.99
N TRP A 106 -3.66 5.50 5.83
CA TRP A 106 -2.70 5.15 4.81
C TRP A 106 -2.51 6.27 3.79
N ALA A 107 -1.30 6.35 3.27
CA ALA A 107 -0.91 7.23 2.20
C ALA A 107 0.07 6.54 1.23
N ILE A 108 0.31 7.19 0.10
CA ILE A 108 1.21 6.72 -0.96
C ILE A 108 2.19 7.85 -1.27
N LEU A 109 3.49 7.54 -1.30
CA LEU A 109 4.50 8.46 -1.86
C LEU A 109 4.27 8.58 -3.37
N GLN A 110 4.14 9.79 -3.91
CA GLN A 110 3.80 10.00 -5.30
C GLN A 110 4.67 11.08 -5.94
N ASN A 111 5.44 10.69 -6.95
CA ASN A 111 6.13 11.62 -7.83
C ASN A 111 6.41 11.08 -9.24
N TYR A 112 5.63 10.11 -9.74
CA TYR A 112 5.72 9.62 -11.12
C TYR A 112 5.88 10.76 -12.15
N LYS A 113 6.92 10.67 -12.98
CA LYS A 113 7.35 11.69 -13.96
C LYS A 113 7.54 13.09 -13.38
N ASN A 114 7.96 13.22 -12.12
CA ASN A 114 8.09 14.49 -11.40
C ASN A 114 6.80 15.32 -11.40
N ARG A 115 5.62 14.69 -11.43
CA ARG A 115 4.34 15.40 -11.51
C ARG A 115 4.11 16.36 -10.33
N ASN A 116 4.75 16.12 -9.19
CA ASN A 116 4.68 16.95 -7.98
C ASN A 116 5.92 17.86 -7.83
N GLY A 117 6.68 18.00 -8.91
CA GLY A 117 7.94 18.74 -8.99
C GLY A 117 9.16 17.87 -8.75
N GLU A 118 10.28 18.23 -9.37
CA GLU A 118 11.56 17.55 -9.14
C GLU A 118 11.95 17.62 -7.67
N ALA A 119 12.33 16.48 -7.09
CA ALA A 119 12.78 16.43 -5.69
C ALA A 119 14.02 17.31 -5.50
N PRO A 120 14.21 18.03 -4.38
CA PRO A 120 15.46 18.72 -4.08
C PRO A 120 16.65 17.76 -3.99
N LEU A 121 17.87 18.27 -4.12
CA LEU A 121 19.07 17.45 -3.91
C LEU A 121 19.19 17.03 -2.45
N VAL A 122 19.41 15.74 -2.23
CA VAL A 122 19.73 15.17 -0.91
C VAL A 122 21.15 15.52 -0.48
N ARG A 123 21.39 15.46 0.83
CA ARG A 123 22.68 15.78 1.47
C ARG A 123 23.86 15.01 0.87
N SER A 124 23.67 13.72 0.60
CA SER A 124 24.69 12.86 -0.01
C SER A 124 24.11 12.12 -1.21
N PHE A 125 24.68 12.38 -2.38
CA PHE A 125 24.23 11.77 -3.64
C PHE A 125 25.41 11.32 -4.49
N LYS A 126 25.12 10.40 -5.41
CA LYS A 126 26.05 9.92 -6.43
C LYS A 126 25.41 10.04 -7.81
N ARG A 127 26.23 10.04 -8.86
CA ARG A 127 25.75 9.79 -10.22
C ARG A 127 25.81 8.29 -10.48
N ASN A 128 24.68 7.70 -10.88
CA ASN A 128 24.60 6.27 -11.16
C ASN A 128 25.09 5.95 -12.59
N ALA A 129 25.05 4.67 -12.96
CA ALA A 129 25.46 4.18 -14.29
C ALA A 129 24.65 4.77 -15.46
N TYR A 130 23.50 5.39 -15.18
CA TYR A 130 22.65 6.08 -16.16
C TYR A 130 22.97 7.59 -16.25
N GLY A 131 23.99 8.08 -15.52
CA GLY A 131 24.35 9.50 -15.41
C GLY A 131 23.40 10.32 -14.54
N ARG A 132 22.41 9.68 -13.92
CA ARG A 132 21.36 10.32 -13.11
C ARG A 132 21.80 10.46 -11.66
N VAL A 133 21.28 11.48 -10.99
CA VAL A 133 21.48 11.68 -9.56
C VAL A 133 20.66 10.64 -8.80
N ALA A 134 21.30 9.93 -7.87
CA ALA A 134 20.69 9.01 -6.94
C ALA A 134 21.25 9.22 -5.54
N ASP A 135 20.51 8.85 -4.50
CA ASP A 135 21.04 8.84 -3.14
C ASP A 135 22.08 7.71 -2.94
N THR A 136 22.61 7.59 -1.73
CA THR A 136 23.61 6.58 -1.37
C THR A 136 23.07 5.15 -1.49
N LEU A 137 21.76 4.95 -1.30
CA LEU A 137 21.05 3.67 -1.43
C LEU A 137 20.68 3.34 -2.88
N GLY A 138 20.89 4.27 -3.82
CA GLY A 138 20.67 4.06 -5.24
C GLY A 138 19.27 4.43 -5.74
N ILE A 139 18.43 5.07 -4.90
CA ILE A 139 17.14 5.60 -5.34
C ILE A 139 17.38 6.88 -6.16
N GLU A 140 16.89 6.90 -7.40
CA GLU A 140 17.07 8.05 -8.29
C GLU A 140 16.28 9.27 -7.79
N ARG A 141 16.84 10.47 -7.99
CA ARG A 141 16.14 11.75 -7.76
C ARG A 141 14.93 11.92 -8.67
N TYR A 142 15.02 11.38 -9.88
CA TYR A 142 13.92 11.44 -10.84
C TYR A 142 12.80 10.52 -10.37
N GLN A 143 11.59 11.09 -10.22
CA GLN A 143 10.37 10.43 -9.78
C GLN A 143 10.30 10.00 -8.31
N SER A 144 11.29 10.37 -7.50
CA SER A 144 11.29 10.06 -6.08
C SER A 144 10.72 11.19 -5.22
N VAL A 145 10.56 10.89 -3.94
CA VAL A 145 10.05 11.82 -2.92
C VAL A 145 11.19 12.16 -1.95
N PRO A 146 11.50 13.44 -1.70
CA PRO A 146 12.52 13.82 -0.74
C PRO A 146 12.06 13.53 0.70
N LEU A 147 12.88 12.81 1.46
CA LEU A 147 12.64 12.48 2.86
C LEU A 147 13.55 13.31 3.75
N TYR A 148 12.96 14.04 4.70
CA TYR A 148 13.65 14.92 5.61
C TYR A 148 13.65 14.34 7.03
N LEU A 149 14.71 14.62 7.79
CA LEU A 149 14.79 14.23 9.18
C LEU A 149 13.72 14.99 9.99
N LEU A 150 13.29 14.41 11.10
CA LEU A 150 12.36 15.09 12.03
C LEU A 150 12.96 16.37 12.62
N THR A 151 14.29 16.46 12.68
CA THR A 151 15.05 17.58 13.25
C THR A 151 15.55 18.58 12.22
N ASP A 152 15.49 18.26 10.92
CA ASP A 152 16.02 19.09 9.84
C ASP A 152 15.14 18.98 8.58
N THR A 153 14.43 20.07 8.28
CA THR A 153 13.57 20.22 7.09
C THR A 153 14.16 21.13 6.02
N LEU A 154 15.44 21.53 6.15
CA LEU A 154 16.12 22.39 5.18
C LEU A 154 16.67 21.57 4.00
N VAL A 155 17.30 20.44 4.28
CA VAL A 155 17.93 19.57 3.27
C VAL A 155 17.43 18.13 3.46
N PRO A 156 16.94 17.46 2.39
CA PRO A 156 16.50 16.08 2.52
C PRO A 156 17.70 15.14 2.74
N GLU A 157 17.49 14.10 3.52
CA GLU A 157 18.52 13.11 3.86
C GLU A 157 18.65 12.06 2.76
N ARG A 158 17.50 11.57 2.24
CA ARG A 158 17.44 10.53 1.20
C ARG A 158 16.15 10.61 0.37
N TYR A 159 16.02 9.73 -0.62
CA TYR A 159 14.83 9.64 -1.47
C TYR A 159 13.96 8.43 -1.12
N GLY A 160 12.64 8.64 -1.04
CA GLY A 160 11.62 7.59 -0.99
C GLY A 160 11.09 7.26 -2.39
N GLN A 161 10.61 6.02 -2.58
CA GLN A 161 10.19 5.52 -3.89
C GLN A 161 8.74 5.92 -4.21
N ASP A 162 8.42 6.28 -5.46
CA ASP A 162 7.03 6.44 -5.89
C ASP A 162 6.25 5.14 -5.67
N GLY A 163 5.02 5.25 -5.19
CA GLY A 163 4.14 4.13 -4.92
C GLY A 163 4.32 3.45 -3.58
N GLU A 164 5.33 3.82 -2.80
CA GLU A 164 5.56 3.17 -1.51
C GLU A 164 4.40 3.40 -0.53
N LEU A 165 3.93 2.30 0.08
CA LEU A 165 2.91 2.37 1.13
C LEU A 165 3.47 3.12 2.34
N THR A 166 2.73 4.12 2.81
CA THR A 166 3.17 5.01 3.89
C THR A 166 2.09 5.15 4.95
N ARG A 167 2.45 4.96 6.21
CA ARG A 167 1.57 5.29 7.34
C ARG A 167 1.62 6.78 7.60
N PHE A 168 0.47 7.43 7.52
CA PHE A 168 0.31 8.84 7.87
C PHE A 168 0.26 8.98 9.40
N ILE A 169 1.02 9.91 9.95
CA ILE A 169 1.13 10.10 11.41
C ILE A 169 0.58 11.48 11.81
N GLU A 170 1.07 12.56 11.21
CA GLU A 170 0.71 13.93 11.61
C GLU A 170 0.68 14.88 10.41
N ASP A 171 -0.33 15.77 10.38
CA ASP A 171 -0.41 16.86 9.40
C ASP A 171 0.26 18.13 9.94
N GLY A 172 1.43 18.49 9.41
CA GLY A 172 2.09 19.76 9.71
C GLY A 172 1.67 20.88 8.76
N GLU A 173 2.36 22.02 8.73
CA GLU A 173 2.01 23.12 7.80
C GLU A 173 2.44 22.79 6.35
N LYS A 174 3.73 22.53 6.15
CA LYS A 174 4.34 22.25 4.82
C LYS A 174 4.68 20.77 4.61
N PHE A 175 4.80 20.03 5.70
CA PHE A 175 5.24 18.65 5.74
C PHE A 175 4.18 17.79 6.44
N ILE A 176 4.16 16.52 6.07
CA ILE A 176 3.49 15.44 6.79
C ILE A 176 4.58 14.65 7.51
N LYS A 177 4.32 14.30 8.77
CA LYS A 177 5.09 13.26 9.45
C LYS A 177 4.52 11.91 9.04
N ALA A 178 5.34 11.03 8.49
CA ALA A 178 4.89 9.75 7.97
C ALA A 178 5.98 8.68 8.07
N GLU A 179 5.58 7.41 8.01
CA GLU A 179 6.49 6.26 8.00
C GLU A 179 6.26 5.44 6.72
N PRO A 180 7.16 5.51 5.73
CA PRO A 180 7.10 4.65 4.56
C PRO A 180 7.51 3.21 4.93
N MET A 181 6.64 2.24 4.66
CA MET A 181 6.70 0.90 5.26
C MET A 181 7.89 0.05 4.81
N PHE A 182 8.47 0.31 3.64
CA PHE A 182 9.63 -0.43 3.15
C PHE A 182 10.95 0.28 3.52
N THR A 183 10.95 1.61 3.41
CA THR A 183 12.07 2.49 3.74
C THR A 183 12.33 2.54 5.25
N GLY A 184 11.28 2.37 6.07
CA GLY A 184 11.33 2.43 7.52
C GLY A 184 11.53 3.83 8.08
N ASP A 185 11.45 3.95 9.41
CA ASP A 185 11.57 5.19 10.18
C ASP A 185 10.51 6.26 9.89
N GLU A 186 10.40 7.24 10.80
CA GLU A 186 9.53 8.40 10.63
C GLU A 186 10.27 9.54 9.91
N TRP A 187 9.62 10.14 8.91
CA TRP A 187 10.18 11.19 8.07
C TRP A 187 9.25 12.39 8.00
N MET A 188 9.83 13.56 7.79
CA MET A 188 9.12 14.75 7.33
C MET A 188 9.07 14.72 5.80
N ILE A 189 7.86 14.74 5.23
CA ILE A 189 7.62 14.59 3.79
C ILE A 189 6.80 15.77 3.28
N PRO A 190 7.25 16.54 2.26
CA PRO A 190 6.46 17.67 1.77
C PRO A 190 5.08 17.21 1.27
N LYS A 191 4.02 17.92 1.70
CA LYS A 191 2.62 17.52 1.46
C LYS A 191 2.30 17.14 0.02
N LYS A 192 2.84 17.90 -0.93
CA LYS A 192 2.62 17.72 -2.37
C LYS A 192 3.04 16.34 -2.91
N TYR A 193 3.88 15.60 -2.19
CA TYR A 193 4.32 14.26 -2.58
C TYR A 193 3.52 13.13 -1.93
N VAL A 194 2.55 13.44 -1.06
CA VAL A 194 1.82 12.43 -0.29
C VAL A 194 0.37 12.41 -0.76
N LYS A 195 -0.09 11.25 -1.25
CA LYS A 195 -1.50 11.00 -1.51
C LYS A 195 -2.09 10.18 -0.37
N VAL A 196 -2.92 10.81 0.47
CA VAL A 196 -3.71 10.11 1.48
C VAL A 196 -4.77 9.24 0.80
N ILE A 197 -4.89 7.98 1.20
CA ILE A 197 -5.88 7.03 0.68
C ILE A 197 -6.93 6.62 1.73
N GLY A 198 -6.76 7.06 2.98
CA GLY A 198 -7.76 6.95 4.04
C GLY A 198 -7.41 5.90 5.10
N ASP A 199 -8.23 5.85 6.15
CA ASP A 199 -8.11 4.98 7.32
C ASP A 199 -9.01 3.74 7.27
N THR A 200 -9.90 3.66 6.28
CA THR A 200 -10.78 2.51 6.03
C THR A 200 -10.15 1.45 5.14
N ILE A 201 -8.96 1.70 4.59
CA ILE A 201 -8.30 0.80 3.64
C ILE A 201 -7.68 -0.39 4.37
N VAL A 202 -8.06 -1.59 3.94
CA VAL A 202 -7.45 -2.85 4.34
C VAL A 202 -7.00 -3.58 3.07
N PHE A 203 -5.71 -3.87 3.00
CA PHE A 203 -5.07 -4.57 1.91
C PHE A 203 -5.29 -6.09 2.06
N ASN A 204 -6.37 -6.56 1.44
CA ASN A 204 -6.69 -7.99 1.36
C ASN A 204 -6.11 -8.66 0.12
N LYS A 205 -5.51 -7.90 -0.80
CA LYS A 205 -4.95 -8.42 -2.05
C LYS A 205 -3.48 -8.03 -2.15
N ALA A 206 -2.64 -9.03 -2.40
CA ALA A 206 -1.21 -8.88 -2.54
C ALA A 206 -0.72 -9.55 -3.83
N VAL A 207 0.22 -8.91 -4.51
CA VAL A 207 0.93 -9.48 -5.65
C VAL A 207 2.42 -9.53 -5.32
N PHE A 208 3.04 -10.69 -5.53
CA PHE A 208 4.45 -10.92 -5.26
C PHE A 208 5.18 -11.11 -6.58
N VAL A 209 6.16 -10.26 -6.85
CA VAL A 209 7.02 -10.33 -8.04
C VAL A 209 8.41 -10.76 -7.58
N ASP A 210 8.84 -11.92 -8.05
CA ASP A 210 10.18 -12.45 -7.77
C ASP A 210 11.12 -12.14 -8.94
N ARG A 211 12.07 -11.24 -8.70
CA ARG A 211 13.08 -10.86 -9.70
C ARG A 211 14.15 -11.94 -9.91
N HIS A 212 14.43 -12.76 -8.91
CA HIS A 212 15.43 -13.81 -9.01
C HIS A 212 14.88 -14.99 -9.83
N ASN A 213 13.72 -15.51 -9.43
CA ASN A 213 13.07 -16.66 -10.05
C ASN A 213 12.21 -16.29 -11.28
N GLN A 214 12.00 -15.00 -11.54
CA GLN A 214 11.17 -14.50 -12.65
C GLN A 214 9.77 -15.12 -12.65
N ASN A 215 9.13 -15.12 -11.48
CA ASN A 215 7.74 -15.53 -11.34
C ASN A 215 6.92 -14.45 -10.64
N ILE A 216 5.62 -14.67 -10.60
CA ILE A 216 4.66 -13.78 -9.96
C ILE A 216 3.54 -14.61 -9.35
N ALA A 217 3.11 -14.24 -8.15
CA ALA A 217 1.95 -14.85 -7.49
C ALA A 217 0.98 -13.76 -7.04
N SER A 218 -0.32 -14.02 -7.16
CA SER A 218 -1.36 -13.22 -6.53
C SER A 218 -1.95 -13.97 -5.35
N LEU A 219 -2.17 -13.27 -4.24
CA LEU A 219 -2.72 -13.83 -3.02
C LEU A 219 -3.83 -12.94 -2.48
N GLU A 220 -4.85 -13.59 -1.92
CA GLU A 220 -6.01 -12.96 -1.32
C GLU A 220 -6.17 -13.41 0.12
N ARG A 221 -6.37 -12.46 1.03
CA ARG A 221 -6.59 -12.73 2.44
C ARG A 221 -7.97 -13.33 2.63
N SER A 222 -8.05 -14.51 3.25
CA SER A 222 -9.31 -15.17 3.63
C SER A 222 -9.62 -15.03 5.12
N GLY A 223 -8.64 -14.68 5.94
CA GLY A 223 -8.76 -14.54 7.39
C GLY A 223 -7.47 -14.01 8.01
N LYS A 224 -7.46 -13.85 9.33
CA LYS A 224 -6.25 -13.41 10.06
C LYS A 224 -5.12 -14.42 9.87
N GLY A 225 -4.05 -14.00 9.20
CA GLY A 225 -2.89 -14.86 8.91
C GLY A 225 -3.17 -15.94 7.86
N GLN A 226 -4.33 -15.92 7.21
CA GLN A 226 -4.75 -16.91 6.23
C GLN A 226 -4.86 -16.27 4.86
N TRP A 227 -4.09 -16.79 3.91
CA TRP A 227 -3.99 -16.28 2.55
C TRP A 227 -4.19 -17.39 1.54
N VAL A 228 -4.81 -17.06 0.43
CA VAL A 228 -5.18 -17.98 -0.64
C VAL A 228 -4.50 -17.54 -1.92
N VAL A 229 -3.71 -18.42 -2.53
CA VAL A 229 -3.09 -18.16 -3.82
C VAL A 229 -4.15 -18.18 -4.92
N ARG A 230 -4.20 -17.09 -5.70
CA ARG A 230 -5.18 -16.88 -6.78
C ARG A 230 -4.59 -17.02 -8.18
N SER A 231 -3.27 -16.88 -8.33
CA SER A 231 -2.51 -17.20 -9.55
C SER A 231 -1.02 -17.41 -9.25
N MET A 232 -0.33 -18.18 -10.09
CA MET A 232 1.11 -18.50 -9.97
C MET A 232 1.71 -18.63 -11.37
N ASN A 233 2.44 -17.64 -11.87
CA ASN A 233 2.82 -17.60 -13.29
C ASN A 233 4.27 -17.18 -13.53
N PRO A 234 4.84 -17.52 -14.70
CA PRO A 234 6.11 -16.95 -15.10
C PRO A 234 5.96 -15.46 -15.41
N SER A 235 6.96 -14.66 -15.05
CA SER A 235 7.02 -13.23 -15.33
C SER A 235 8.35 -12.85 -15.96
N THR A 236 8.48 -11.62 -16.47
CA THR A 236 9.78 -11.05 -16.84
C THR A 236 9.91 -9.67 -16.22
N THR A 237 10.92 -9.46 -15.38
CA THR A 237 11.18 -8.17 -14.73
C THR A 237 12.17 -7.31 -15.51
N GLY A 238 12.40 -6.10 -15.00
CA GLY A 238 13.36 -5.13 -15.51
C GLY A 238 14.79 -5.62 -15.43
N ARG A 239 15.56 -5.40 -16.50
CA ARG A 239 17.01 -5.68 -16.53
C ARG A 239 17.81 -4.43 -16.27
N HIS A 240 19.01 -4.61 -15.71
CA HIS A 240 20.03 -3.58 -15.71
C HIS A 240 20.63 -3.43 -17.12
N LEU A 241 20.25 -2.39 -17.86
CA LEU A 241 20.88 -2.07 -19.14
C LEU A 241 20.79 -0.56 -19.43
N PRO A 242 21.75 0.23 -18.92
CA PRO A 242 21.87 1.64 -19.27
C PRO A 242 21.96 1.88 -20.79
N PRO A 243 21.39 2.99 -21.32
CA PRO A 243 20.69 4.04 -20.57
C PRO A 243 19.17 3.84 -20.45
N TYR A 244 18.60 2.78 -21.04
CA TYR A 244 17.15 2.70 -21.31
C TYR A 244 16.37 1.70 -20.45
N ALA A 245 17.01 0.68 -19.88
CA ALA A 245 16.34 -0.32 -19.05
C ALA A 245 16.93 -0.36 -17.64
N GLN A 246 16.04 -0.41 -16.66
CA GLN A 246 16.37 -0.48 -15.24
C GLN A 246 15.73 -1.72 -14.62
N GLU A 247 16.32 -2.21 -13.55
CA GLU A 247 15.73 -3.23 -12.72
C GLU A 247 14.38 -2.78 -12.17
N THR A 248 13.44 -3.72 -12.03
CA THR A 248 12.21 -3.44 -11.30
C THR A 248 12.56 -3.11 -9.84
N PRO A 249 12.14 -1.96 -9.29
CA PRO A 249 12.54 -1.58 -7.93
C PRO A 249 12.05 -2.58 -6.87
N LEU A 250 12.89 -2.87 -5.87
CA LEU A 250 12.49 -3.66 -4.70
C LEU A 250 11.65 -2.79 -3.78
N GLY A 251 10.59 -3.36 -3.20
CA GLY A 251 9.78 -2.59 -2.27
C GLY A 251 8.40 -3.17 -1.99
N MET A 252 7.63 -2.37 -1.26
CA MET A 252 6.22 -2.57 -0.94
C MET A 252 5.43 -1.39 -1.49
N PHE A 253 4.72 -1.64 -2.59
CA PHE A 253 4.07 -0.59 -3.38
C PHE A 253 2.56 -0.77 -3.41
N VAL A 254 1.83 0.32 -3.56
CA VAL A 254 0.39 0.29 -3.78
C VAL A 254 0.09 0.32 -5.28
N LEU A 255 -0.91 -0.44 -5.75
CA LEU A 255 -1.38 -0.35 -7.14
C LEU A 255 -2.03 1.02 -7.38
N GLN A 256 -1.54 1.83 -8.31
CA GLN A 256 -1.92 3.24 -8.42
C GLN A 256 -2.74 3.61 -9.67
N GLU A 257 -2.56 2.90 -10.78
CA GLU A 257 -3.17 3.24 -12.06
C GLU A 257 -3.34 2.00 -12.92
N LYS A 258 -4.37 1.99 -13.77
CA LYS A 258 -4.65 0.92 -14.72
C LYS A 258 -4.85 1.47 -16.13
N LYS A 259 -4.28 0.80 -17.13
CA LYS A 259 -4.42 1.12 -18.57
C LYS A 259 -4.69 -0.13 -19.38
N VAL A 260 -5.80 -0.16 -20.11
CA VAL A 260 -6.06 -1.25 -21.08
C VAL A 260 -4.97 -1.30 -22.16
N LYS A 261 -4.48 -0.13 -22.59
CA LYS A 261 -3.33 0.02 -23.49
C LYS A 261 -2.35 1.06 -22.94
N MET A 262 -1.21 0.61 -22.45
CA MET A 262 -0.10 1.49 -22.08
C MET A 262 0.81 1.70 -23.29
N VAL A 263 0.76 2.89 -23.89
CA VAL A 263 1.65 3.23 -25.01
C VAL A 263 3.08 3.42 -24.51
N PHE A 264 4.04 2.85 -25.22
CA PHE A 264 5.47 3.08 -25.00
C PHE A 264 6.13 3.62 -26.26
N LEU A 265 7.22 4.37 -26.06
CA LEU A 265 8.00 4.99 -27.13
C LEU A 265 9.19 4.11 -27.50
N LYS A 266 9.77 4.35 -28.67
CA LYS A 266 11.07 3.76 -29.04
C LYS A 266 12.17 4.36 -28.17
N ASP A 267 13.16 3.56 -27.82
CA ASP A 267 14.31 4.00 -27.04
C ASP A 267 15.00 5.22 -27.72
N GLY A 268 15.26 6.26 -26.93
CA GLY A 268 15.90 7.50 -27.42
C GLY A 268 15.05 8.37 -28.35
N SER A 269 13.75 8.08 -28.52
CA SER A 269 12.88 8.78 -29.48
C SER A 269 11.52 9.16 -28.89
N LYS A 270 10.85 10.13 -29.53
CA LYS A 270 9.44 10.48 -29.26
C LYS A 270 8.45 9.63 -30.08
N GLU A 271 8.95 8.78 -30.97
CA GLU A 271 8.12 7.91 -31.80
C GLU A 271 7.46 6.81 -30.97
N THR A 272 6.21 6.48 -31.30
CA THR A 272 5.51 5.35 -30.69
C THR A 272 6.20 4.03 -31.05
N GLY A 273 6.64 3.29 -30.04
CA GLY A 273 7.21 1.94 -30.18
C GLY A 273 6.15 0.84 -30.19
N GLY A 274 5.01 1.07 -29.54
CA GLY A 274 3.92 0.11 -29.45
C GLY A 274 3.05 0.34 -28.23
N TYR A 275 2.36 -0.71 -27.78
CA TYR A 275 1.62 -0.70 -26.51
C TYR A 275 1.75 -2.01 -25.74
N ALA A 276 1.64 -1.93 -24.42
CA ALA A 276 1.45 -3.09 -23.55
C ALA A 276 -0.02 -3.20 -23.12
N PRO A 277 -0.67 -4.36 -23.26
CA PRO A 277 -2.05 -4.55 -22.84
C PRO A 277 -2.17 -4.75 -21.32
N TYR A 278 -3.29 -4.31 -20.74
CA TYR A 278 -3.70 -4.54 -19.35
C TYR A 278 -2.62 -4.20 -18.33
N ALA A 279 -2.15 -2.96 -18.38
CA ALA A 279 -1.06 -2.48 -17.55
C ALA A 279 -1.57 -1.94 -16.20
N SER A 280 -0.99 -2.41 -15.10
CA SER A 280 -1.28 -1.99 -13.72
C SER A 280 -0.01 -1.38 -13.10
N ARG A 281 0.00 -0.05 -12.90
CA ARG A 281 1.15 0.71 -12.37
C ARG A 281 1.28 0.55 -10.87
N PHE A 282 2.50 0.37 -10.37
CA PHE A 282 2.74 0.30 -8.92
C PHE A 282 3.86 1.23 -8.43
N THR A 283 4.94 1.43 -9.18
CA THR A 283 6.03 2.37 -8.84
C THR A 283 6.62 2.96 -10.11
N ASP A 284 7.07 4.22 -10.09
CA ASP A 284 7.75 4.87 -11.22
C ASP A 284 7.10 4.56 -12.58
N GLY A 285 7.90 4.16 -13.57
CA GLY A 285 7.43 3.66 -14.85
C GLY A 285 7.12 2.16 -14.87
N ALA A 286 7.11 1.47 -13.73
CA ALA A 286 6.89 0.04 -13.63
C ALA A 286 5.40 -0.31 -13.61
N TYR A 287 5.00 -1.20 -14.53
CA TYR A 287 3.67 -1.77 -14.63
C TYR A 287 3.75 -3.29 -14.67
N ILE A 288 2.79 -3.96 -14.07
CA ILE A 288 2.46 -5.35 -14.40
C ILE A 288 1.62 -5.30 -15.68
N HIS A 289 2.06 -5.91 -16.78
CA HIS A 289 1.35 -5.84 -18.06
C HIS A 289 1.52 -7.11 -18.90
N GLY A 290 0.69 -7.28 -19.94
CA GLY A 290 0.75 -8.41 -20.87
C GLY A 290 1.89 -8.29 -21.89
N VAL A 291 1.98 -9.18 -22.88
CA VAL A 291 3.10 -9.13 -23.84
C VAL A 291 3.03 -7.85 -24.70
N PRO A 292 4.09 -7.02 -24.75
CA PRO A 292 4.13 -5.82 -25.58
C PRO A 292 3.87 -6.12 -27.05
N VAL A 293 3.06 -5.27 -27.68
CA VAL A 293 2.76 -5.31 -29.11
C VAL A 293 3.53 -4.17 -29.77
N ASN A 294 4.65 -4.52 -30.40
CA ASN A 294 5.49 -3.55 -31.11
C ASN A 294 4.81 -3.08 -32.40
N ALA A 295 4.85 -1.78 -32.67
CA ALA A 295 4.39 -1.23 -33.94
C ALA A 295 5.13 -1.88 -35.13
N PRO A 296 4.45 -2.14 -36.26
CA PRO A 296 3.08 -1.75 -36.59
C PRO A 296 2.00 -2.76 -36.16
N ARG A 297 2.36 -3.84 -35.45
CA ARG A 297 1.38 -4.86 -35.02
C ARG A 297 0.32 -4.21 -34.13
N LYS A 298 -0.94 -4.63 -34.30
CA LYS A 298 -2.09 -4.14 -33.51
C LYS A 298 -2.72 -5.22 -32.64
N THR A 299 -2.57 -6.48 -33.03
CA THR A 299 -3.14 -7.64 -32.33
C THR A 299 -2.32 -7.99 -31.11
N GLN A 300 -3.02 -8.29 -30.00
CA GLN A 300 -2.39 -8.75 -28.77
C GLN A 300 -1.61 -10.05 -29.00
N ILE A 301 -0.55 -10.24 -28.24
CA ILE A 301 0.23 -11.48 -28.20
C ILE A 301 -0.09 -12.12 -26.87
N GLU A 302 -0.56 -13.37 -26.87
CA GLU A 302 -0.90 -14.04 -25.62
C GLU A 302 0.34 -14.32 -24.79
N TYR A 303 1.29 -15.06 -25.35
CA TYR A 303 2.43 -15.58 -24.61
C TYR A 303 3.76 -15.23 -25.28
N SER A 304 4.81 -15.07 -24.47
CA SER A 304 6.17 -14.82 -24.92
C SER A 304 7.10 -15.91 -24.36
N PRO A 305 7.90 -16.61 -25.19
CA PRO A 305 8.79 -17.68 -24.73
C PRO A 305 9.85 -17.24 -23.71
N SER A 306 10.14 -15.94 -23.61
CA SER A 306 11.07 -15.41 -22.60
C SER A 306 10.44 -15.14 -21.22
N LEU A 307 9.14 -15.37 -21.03
CA LEU A 307 8.54 -15.32 -19.69
C LEU A 307 9.19 -16.39 -18.80
N GLY A 308 9.51 -16.06 -17.55
CA GLY A 308 10.16 -16.98 -16.63
C GLY A 308 11.60 -17.31 -17.00
N THR A 309 12.29 -16.48 -17.81
CA THR A 309 13.69 -16.70 -18.19
C THR A 309 14.64 -15.79 -17.42
N THR A 310 15.17 -14.73 -18.01
CA THR A 310 15.97 -13.72 -17.31
C THR A 310 15.24 -12.38 -17.35
N PRO A 311 15.65 -11.39 -16.54
CA PRO A 311 15.14 -10.03 -16.70
C PRO A 311 15.38 -9.51 -18.12
N ARG A 312 14.36 -8.90 -18.74
CA ARG A 312 14.46 -8.35 -20.11
C ARG A 312 13.70 -7.04 -20.34
N SER A 313 12.80 -6.64 -19.43
CA SER A 313 11.99 -5.44 -19.64
C SER A 313 12.74 -4.16 -19.29
N HIS A 314 12.15 -3.01 -19.59
CA HIS A 314 12.64 -1.68 -19.23
C HIS A 314 12.04 -1.18 -17.90
N MET A 315 12.10 -2.01 -16.83
CA MET A 315 11.55 -1.81 -15.46
C MET A 315 10.22 -2.53 -15.17
N CYS A 316 9.38 -2.76 -16.18
CA CYS A 316 8.07 -3.37 -15.98
C CYS A 316 8.12 -4.88 -15.64
N VAL A 317 6.97 -5.43 -15.25
CA VAL A 317 6.76 -6.86 -15.04
C VAL A 317 5.86 -7.39 -16.15
N ARG A 318 6.47 -8.04 -17.14
CA ARG A 318 5.75 -8.60 -18.29
C ARG A 318 5.22 -9.99 -17.96
N ASN A 319 4.00 -10.27 -18.38
CA ASN A 319 3.27 -11.52 -18.14
C ASN A 319 2.69 -12.06 -19.45
N ALA A 320 2.11 -13.27 -19.38
CA ALA A 320 1.10 -13.68 -20.36
C ALA A 320 -0.03 -12.63 -20.37
N THR A 321 -0.59 -12.34 -21.55
CA THR A 321 -1.58 -11.26 -21.69
C THR A 321 -2.88 -11.59 -20.97
N SER A 322 -3.31 -12.85 -20.95
CA SER A 322 -4.46 -13.26 -20.15
C SER A 322 -4.19 -13.16 -18.64
N HIS A 323 -2.99 -13.52 -18.17
CA HIS A 323 -2.60 -13.33 -16.76
C HIS A 323 -2.55 -11.86 -16.35
N ALA A 324 -2.01 -10.99 -17.21
CA ALA A 324 -2.03 -9.55 -16.96
C ALA A 324 -3.46 -8.99 -16.91
N LYS A 325 -4.36 -9.48 -17.77
CA LYS A 325 -5.78 -9.14 -17.74
C LYS A 325 -6.43 -9.60 -16.43
N PHE A 326 -6.13 -10.81 -15.97
CA PHE A 326 -6.60 -11.30 -14.68
C PHE A 326 -6.21 -10.35 -13.54
N ILE A 327 -4.93 -9.98 -13.41
CA ILE A 327 -4.48 -9.01 -12.39
C ILE A 327 -5.18 -7.66 -12.58
N TYR A 328 -5.31 -7.18 -13.83
CA TYR A 328 -5.98 -5.93 -14.17
C TYR A 328 -7.45 -5.92 -13.72
N ASP A 329 -8.18 -7.02 -13.84
CA ASP A 329 -9.59 -7.10 -13.43
C ASP A 329 -9.72 -7.33 -11.91
N TRP A 330 -8.89 -8.22 -11.34
CA TRP A 330 -8.99 -8.68 -9.96
C TRP A 330 -8.44 -7.69 -8.91
N ALA A 331 -7.41 -6.90 -9.23
CA ALA A 331 -6.66 -6.09 -8.25
C ALA A 331 -7.11 -4.61 -8.19
N PRO A 332 -7.95 -4.16 -7.24
CA PRO A 332 -8.38 -2.76 -7.15
C PRO A 332 -7.24 -1.76 -6.94
N VAL A 333 -7.41 -0.55 -7.48
CA VAL A 333 -6.48 0.59 -7.34
C VAL A 333 -6.56 1.14 -5.92
N ASN A 334 -5.42 1.48 -5.32
CA ASN A 334 -5.22 1.93 -3.93
C ASN A 334 -5.53 0.87 -2.85
N GLU A 335 -5.94 -0.34 -3.22
CA GLU A 335 -6.36 -1.41 -2.30
C GLU A 335 -5.59 -2.73 -2.52
N THR A 336 -4.63 -2.74 -3.44
CA THR A 336 -3.74 -3.89 -3.69
C THR A 336 -2.30 -3.51 -3.40
N ILE A 337 -1.59 -4.36 -2.66
CA ILE A 337 -0.15 -4.24 -2.43
C ILE A 337 0.64 -5.08 -3.44
N ILE A 338 1.73 -4.53 -3.94
CA ILE A 338 2.72 -5.24 -4.75
C ILE A 338 4.01 -5.29 -3.94
N PHE A 339 4.47 -6.51 -3.65
CA PHE A 339 5.81 -6.76 -3.15
C PHE A 339 6.72 -7.14 -4.31
N VAL A 340 7.88 -6.50 -4.41
CA VAL A 340 8.95 -6.92 -5.30
C VAL A 340 10.12 -7.40 -4.46
N LEU A 341 10.48 -8.66 -4.66
CA LEU A 341 11.50 -9.38 -3.89
C LEU A 341 12.53 -10.02 -4.82
N GLU A 342 13.64 -10.43 -4.21
CA GLU A 342 14.76 -11.14 -4.84
C GLU A 342 15.12 -12.33 -3.98
#